data_AF-A0A9Q2KXN9-F1
#
_entry.id   AF-A0A9Q2KXN9-F1
#
_cell.length_a   1.000
_cell.length_b   1.000
_cell.length_c   1.000
_cell.angle_alpha   90.00
_cell.angle_beta   90.00
_cell.angle_gamma   90.00
#
_symmetry.space_group_name_H-M   'P 1'
#
loop_
_entity.id
_entity.type
_entity.pdbx_description
1 polymer ?
#
loop_
_entity_poly.entity_id
_entity_poly.type
_entity_poly.pdbx_seq_one_letter_code
_entity_poly.pdbx_strand_id
1 'polypeptide(L)'
;MYNNLVKKLLAEVNFEDAIILPEQVKYCVIDNFSVIEMYISEKKISFRVYGGAYMLAMIKWLQNKLQHKADIKKISLQELVKEFELPEFKYRNASQIIELIEKINAAVV
;
A
#
# COMPACT_ATOMS: atom_id res chain seq x y z
N MET A 1 -5.50 7.10 -18.38
CA MET A 1 -6.20 5.79 -18.32
C MET A 1 -5.34 4.85 -17.49
N TYR A 2 -5.90 3.97 -16.65
CA TYR A 2 -5.10 3.06 -15.82
C TYR A 2 -4.48 1.93 -16.66
N ASN A 3 -3.24 1.54 -16.32
CA ASN A 3 -2.58 0.39 -16.93
C ASN A 3 -3.17 -0.95 -16.43
N ASN A 4 -2.72 -2.06 -17.02
CA ASN A 4 -3.28 -3.39 -16.71
C ASN A 4 -3.01 -3.83 -15.27
N LEU A 5 -1.85 -3.49 -14.71
CA LEU A 5 -1.50 -3.80 -13.32
C LEU A 5 -2.48 -3.12 -12.36
N VAL A 6 -2.69 -1.82 -12.52
CA VAL A 6 -3.61 -1.04 -11.68
C VAL A 6 -5.03 -1.59 -11.77
N LYS A 7 -5.52 -1.87 -13.00
CA LYS A 7 -6.85 -2.45 -13.19
C LYS A 7 -7.00 -3.80 -12.48
N LYS A 8 -5.99 -4.67 -12.59
CA LYS A 8 -5.98 -5.98 -11.93
C LYS A 8 -6.06 -5.82 -10.41
N LEU A 9 -5.18 -5.01 -9.83
CA LEU A 9 -5.15 -4.78 -8.39
C LEU A 9 -6.47 -4.20 -7.87
N LEU A 10 -7.05 -3.23 -8.59
CA LEU A 10 -8.35 -2.66 -8.23
C LEU A 10 -9.48 -3.69 -8.27
N ALA A 11 -9.43 -4.65 -9.19
CA ALA A 11 -10.40 -5.74 -9.26
C ALA A 11 -10.24 -6.78 -8.12
N GLU A 12 -9.06 -6.85 -7.49
CA GLU A 12 -8.79 -7.73 -6.34
C GLU A 12 -9.21 -7.10 -5.01
N VAL A 13 -9.44 -5.78 -4.97
CA VAL A 13 -9.89 -5.08 -3.76
C VAL A 13 -11.28 -5.58 -3.40
N ASN A 14 -11.44 -5.99 -2.14
CA ASN A 14 -12.70 -6.51 -1.64
C ASN A 14 -12.97 -6.02 -0.21
N PHE A 15 -14.18 -6.29 0.29
CA PHE A 15 -14.60 -5.83 1.62
C PHE A 15 -13.75 -6.42 2.76
N GLU A 16 -13.26 -7.66 2.60
CA GLU A 16 -12.43 -8.33 3.61
C GLU A 16 -11.12 -7.59 3.87
N ASP A 17 -10.60 -6.87 2.87
CA ASP A 17 -9.39 -6.04 3.01
C ASP A 17 -9.55 -4.96 4.08
N ALA A 18 -10.78 -4.51 4.38
CA ALA A 18 -11.06 -3.43 5.33
C ALA A 18 -11.45 -3.91 6.75
N ILE A 19 -11.60 -5.22 6.96
CA ILE A 19 -11.95 -5.82 8.26
C ILE A 19 -10.69 -5.92 9.11
N ILE A 20 -10.67 -5.19 10.23
CA ILE A 20 -9.55 -5.10 11.16
C ILE A 20 -9.78 -6.05 12.34
N LEU A 21 -8.79 -6.88 12.65
CA LEU A 21 -8.74 -7.74 13.82
C LEU A 21 -8.07 -7.03 15.01
N PRO A 22 -8.44 -7.33 16.26
CA PRO A 22 -7.88 -6.68 17.45
C PRO A 22 -6.36 -6.77 17.58
N GLU A 23 -5.74 -7.85 17.10
CA GLU A 23 -4.29 -8.10 17.19
C GLU A 23 -3.45 -7.34 16.15
N GLN A 24 -4.09 -6.65 15.19
CA GLN A 24 -3.35 -5.98 14.14
C GLN A 24 -2.75 -4.66 14.61
N VAL A 25 -1.46 -4.47 14.34
CA VAL A 25 -0.75 -3.20 14.57
C VAL A 25 -1.04 -2.25 13.42
N LYS A 26 -1.42 -1.01 13.75
CA LYS A 26 -1.72 0.04 12.77
C LYS A 26 -0.47 0.80 12.35
N TYR A 27 -0.28 0.94 11.05
CA TYR A 27 0.67 1.81 10.38
C TYR A 27 -0.10 2.84 9.56
N CYS A 28 0.31 4.10 9.62
CA CYS A 28 -0.45 5.20 9.03
C CYS A 28 0.44 6.26 8.38
N VAL A 29 0.01 6.71 7.20
CA VAL A 29 0.55 7.88 6.50
C VAL A 29 -0.63 8.78 6.14
N ILE A 30 -0.55 10.04 6.57
CA ILE A 30 -1.62 11.03 6.41
C ILE A 30 -1.02 12.26 5.78
N ASP A 31 -1.70 12.82 4.80
CA ASP A 31 -1.44 14.16 4.32
C ASP A 31 -2.75 14.91 4.02
N ASN A 32 -2.66 16.11 3.46
CA ASN A 32 -3.82 16.97 3.20
C ASN A 32 -4.82 16.41 2.15
N PHE A 33 -4.49 15.33 1.45
CA PHE A 33 -5.27 14.84 0.31
C PHE A 33 -5.59 13.35 0.40
N SER A 34 -4.89 12.61 1.24
CA SER A 34 -5.12 11.18 1.42
C SER A 34 -4.71 10.65 2.79
N VAL A 35 -5.34 9.53 3.15
CA VAL A 35 -5.07 8.76 4.36
C VAL A 35 -4.81 7.32 3.93
N ILE A 36 -3.68 6.76 4.33
CA ILE A 36 -3.34 5.35 4.13
C ILE A 36 -3.17 4.71 5.50
N GLU A 37 -4.00 3.72 5.79
CA GLU A 37 -3.92 2.91 6.99
C GLU A 37 -3.67 1.46 6.60
N MET A 38 -2.64 0.83 7.17
CA MET A 38 -2.37 -0.59 7.02
C MET A 38 -2.27 -1.24 8.40
N TYR A 39 -2.90 -2.40 8.53
CA TYR A 39 -3.06 -3.13 9.77
C TYR A 39 -2.40 -4.50 9.59
N ILE A 40 -1.38 -4.82 10.38
CA ILE A 40 -0.57 -6.02 10.18
C ILE A 40 -0.61 -6.88 11.43
N SER A 41 -0.86 -8.17 11.24
CA SER A 41 -0.68 -9.25 12.21
C SER A 41 -0.17 -10.48 11.47
N GLU A 42 0.25 -11.52 12.18
CA GLU A 42 0.62 -12.79 11.57
C GLU A 42 -0.54 -13.46 10.80
N LYS A 43 -1.79 -13.22 11.24
CA LYS A 43 -2.98 -13.87 10.66
C LYS A 43 -3.53 -13.13 9.45
N LYS A 44 -3.48 -11.80 9.47
CA LYS A 44 -4.14 -10.95 8.48
C LYS A 44 -3.42 -9.62 8.29
N ILE A 45 -3.47 -9.15 7.04
CA ILE A 45 -3.11 -7.78 6.67
C ILE A 45 -4.37 -7.12 6.11
N SER A 46 -4.76 -6.00 6.70
CA SER A 46 -5.93 -5.21 6.31
C SER A 46 -5.50 -3.79 5.99
N PHE A 47 -6.28 -3.05 5.20
CA PHE A 47 -5.98 -1.67 4.90
C PHE A 47 -7.26 -0.83 4.76
N ARG A 48 -7.10 0.48 4.93
CA ARG A 48 -8.10 1.49 4.58
C ARG A 48 -7.41 2.62 3.85
N VAL A 49 -8.02 3.10 2.78
CA VAL A 49 -7.48 4.22 2.00
C VAL A 49 -8.58 5.24 1.75
N TYR A 50 -8.30 6.47 2.14
CA TYR A 50 -8.95 7.65 1.58
C TYR A 50 -8.00 8.23 0.55
N GLY A 51 -8.31 8.10 -0.74
CA GLY A 51 -7.40 8.52 -1.80
C GLY A 51 -7.86 8.07 -3.18
N GLY A 52 -7.02 8.31 -4.19
CA GLY A 52 -7.32 7.95 -5.58
C GLY A 52 -7.01 6.48 -5.91
N ALA A 53 -7.46 6.02 -7.07
CA ALA A 53 -7.34 4.60 -7.46
C ALA A 53 -5.89 4.08 -7.54
N TYR A 54 -4.92 4.91 -7.95
CA TYR A 54 -3.50 4.51 -7.90
C TYR A 54 -3.03 4.18 -6.49
N MET A 55 -3.49 4.94 -5.49
CA MET A 55 -3.15 4.68 -4.08
C MET A 55 -3.78 3.39 -3.59
N LEU A 56 -5.06 3.19 -3.94
CA LEU A 56 -5.78 1.95 -3.62
C LEU A 56 -5.13 0.72 -4.28
N ALA A 57 -4.67 0.84 -5.52
CA ALA A 57 -3.94 -0.21 -6.20
C ALA A 57 -2.58 -0.49 -5.54
N MET A 58 -1.81 0.55 -5.22
CA MET A 58 -0.50 0.38 -4.58
C MET A 58 -0.60 -0.20 -3.17
N ILE A 59 -1.63 0.16 -2.39
CA ILE A 59 -1.82 -0.45 -1.07
C ILE A 59 -2.20 -1.92 -1.18
N LYS A 60 -3.03 -2.29 -2.17
CA LYS A 60 -3.40 -3.68 -2.44
C LYS A 60 -2.18 -4.49 -2.86
N TRP A 61 -1.34 -3.91 -3.70
CA TRP A 61 -0.06 -4.51 -4.08
C TRP A 61 0.86 -4.72 -2.88
N LEU A 62 0.98 -3.73 -1.99
CA LEU A 62 1.80 -3.85 -0.79
C LEU A 62 1.25 -4.91 0.17
N GLN A 63 -0.08 -4.96 0.35
CA GLN A 63 -0.76 -6.01 1.10
C GLN A 63 -0.40 -7.40 0.54
N ASN A 64 -0.52 -7.58 -0.78
CA ASN A 64 -0.16 -8.84 -1.44
C ASN A 64 1.33 -9.19 -1.22
N LYS A 65 2.26 -8.23 -1.36
CA LYS A 65 3.70 -8.45 -1.12
C LYS A 65 3.97 -8.94 0.31
N LEU A 66 3.38 -8.26 1.29
CA LEU A 66 3.54 -8.62 2.70
C LEU A 66 2.91 -9.97 3.04
N GLN A 67 1.73 -10.29 2.49
CA GLN A 67 1.08 -11.60 2.66
C GLN A 67 1.95 -12.75 2.12
N HIS A 68 2.68 -12.52 1.03
CA HIS A 68 3.62 -13.49 0.46
C HIS A 68 5.02 -13.43 1.11
N LYS A 69 5.18 -12.70 2.23
CA LYS A 69 6.44 -12.53 2.96
C LYS A 69 7.59 -12.01 2.08
N ALA A 70 7.28 -11.19 1.08
CA ALA A 70 8.29 -10.56 0.25
C ALA A 70 9.11 -9.55 1.05
N ASP A 71 10.41 -9.44 0.77
CA ASP A 71 11.26 -8.41 1.35
C ASP A 71 10.89 -7.04 0.77
N ILE A 72 10.23 -6.21 1.59
CA ILE A 72 9.82 -4.86 1.20
C ILE A 72 10.90 -3.81 1.47
N LYS A 73 12.02 -4.15 2.12
CA LYS A 73 13.07 -3.19 2.52
C LYS A 73 13.80 -2.57 1.34
N LYS A 74 13.83 -3.27 0.20
CA LYS A 74 14.54 -2.85 -1.01
C LYS A 74 13.70 -2.06 -1.99
N ILE A 75 12.38 -1.94 -1.74
CA ILE A 75 11.47 -1.26 -2.66
C ILE A 75 11.81 0.23 -2.68
N SER A 76 12.19 0.71 -3.84
CA SER A 76 12.51 2.13 -4.09
C SER A 76 11.35 2.88 -4.74
N LEU A 77 11.39 4.21 -4.63
CA LEU A 77 10.42 5.08 -5.30
C LEU A 77 10.43 4.89 -6.82
N GLN A 78 11.63 4.77 -7.40
CA GLN A 78 11.82 4.59 -8.85
C GLN A 78 11.22 3.26 -9.33
N GLU A 79 11.36 2.19 -8.55
CA GLU A 79 10.73 0.91 -8.86
C GLU A 79 9.21 1.02 -8.84
N LEU A 80 8.62 1.68 -7.83
CA LEU A 80 7.17 1.90 -7.79
C LEU A 80 6.67 2.71 -8.98
N VAL A 81 7.36 3.81 -9.31
CA VAL A 81 7.02 4.65 -10.46
C VAL A 81 7.04 3.85 -11.76
N LYS A 82 8.07 3.01 -11.95
CA LYS A 82 8.22 2.17 -13.13
C LYS A 82 7.18 1.06 -13.19
N GLU A 83 6.99 0.33 -12.09
CA GLU A 83 6.08 -0.81 -11.98
C GLU A 83 4.62 -0.39 -12.25
N PHE A 84 4.22 0.76 -11.69
CA PHE A 84 2.87 1.29 -11.84
C PHE A 84 2.70 2.23 -13.04
N GLU A 85 3.77 2.44 -13.82
CA GLU A 85 3.84 3.41 -14.93
C GLU A 85 3.19 4.74 -14.53
N LEU A 86 3.59 5.25 -13.37
CA LEU A 86 2.93 6.41 -12.78
C LEU A 86 3.18 7.65 -13.65
N PRO A 87 2.15 8.45 -13.94
CA PRO A 87 2.39 9.79 -14.43
C PRO A 87 2.97 10.66 -13.30
N GLU A 88 3.76 11.68 -13.65
CA GLU A 88 4.50 12.51 -12.67
C GLU A 88 3.62 13.09 -11.55
N PHE A 89 2.41 13.54 -11.89
CA PHE A 89 1.45 14.07 -10.93
C PHE A 89 0.93 13.04 -9.90
N LYS A 90 1.30 11.77 -10.02
CA LYS A 90 1.01 10.68 -9.07
C LYS A 90 2.24 10.19 -8.30
N TYR A 91 3.42 10.77 -8.49
CA TYR A 91 4.62 10.36 -7.76
C TYR A 91 4.47 10.53 -6.25
N ARG A 92 3.73 11.55 -5.82
CA ARG A 92 3.34 11.73 -4.41
C ARG A 92 2.72 10.48 -3.80
N ASN A 93 1.83 9.81 -4.54
CA ASN A 93 1.20 8.59 -4.03
C ASN A 93 2.25 7.50 -3.77
N ALA A 94 3.26 7.37 -4.64
CA ALA A 94 4.34 6.40 -4.44
C ALA A 94 5.24 6.79 -3.26
N SER A 95 5.54 8.08 -3.07
CA SER A 95 6.27 8.56 -1.90
C SER A 95 5.59 8.19 -0.59
N GLN A 96 4.25 8.29 -0.52
CA GLN A 96 3.50 7.87 0.68
C GLN A 96 3.56 6.37 0.93
N ILE A 97 3.63 5.55 -0.13
CA ILE A 97 3.82 4.10 -0.01
C ILE A 97 5.22 3.78 0.52
N ILE A 98 6.25 4.51 0.08
CA ILE A 98 7.60 4.40 0.62
C ILE A 98 7.64 4.79 2.10
N GLU A 99 7.03 5.92 2.49
CA GLU A 99 6.95 6.32 3.90
C GLU A 99 6.25 5.24 4.75
N LEU A 100 5.19 4.63 4.22
CA LEU A 100 4.50 3.54 4.90
C LEU A 100 5.41 2.31 5.07
N ILE A 101 6.15 1.92 4.03
CA ILE A 101 7.13 0.83 4.05
C ILE A 101 8.22 1.12 5.10
N GLU A 102 8.74 2.34 5.17
CA GLU A 102 9.73 2.75 6.17
C GLU A 102 9.19 2.60 7.60
N LYS A 103 7.96 3.04 7.85
CA LYS A 103 7.30 2.88 9.17
C LYS A 103 7.11 1.41 9.55
N ILE A 104 6.72 0.56 8.60
CA ILE A 104 6.60 -0.88 8.83
C ILE A 104 7.97 -1.47 9.18
N ASN A 105 9.01 -1.14 8.40
CA ASN A 105 10.36 -1.65 8.61
C ASN A 105 10.98 -1.21 9.95
N ALA A 106 10.70 0.03 10.38
CA ALA A 106 11.19 0.56 11.66
C ALA A 106 10.58 -0.15 12.88
N ALA A 107 9.41 -0.77 12.75
CA ALA A 107 8.76 -1.51 13.83
C ALA A 107 9.18 -2.99 13.92
N VAL A 108 9.86 -3.52 12.90
CA VAL A 108 10.35 -4.92 12.84
C VAL A 108 11.84 -4.99 13.26
N VAL A 109 12.28 -4.05 14.08
CA VAL A 109 13.64 -4.00 14.67
C VAL A 109 13.67 -4.74 16.00
#